data_AF-X1D307-F1
#
_entry.id   AF-X1D307-F1
#
_cell.length_a   1.000
_cell.length_b   1.000
_cell.length_c   1.000
_cell.angle_alpha   90.00
_cell.angle_beta   90.00
_cell.angle_gamma   90.00
#
_symmetry.space_group_name_H-M   'P 1'
#
loop_
_entity.id
_entity.type
_entity.pdbx_description
1 polymer ?
#
loop_
_entity_poly.entity_id
_entity_poly.type
_entity_poly.pdbx_seq_one_letter_code
_entity_poly.pdbx_strand_id
1 'polypeptide(L)'
;MELKNIFCRRSGFQNAIKYASEFLKDFIIYSESELRDEASHLKCKFPISIADCYSLAIGKIRNIPVYMKKEEEIDKVLEELLSVVKIIYIDNLV
;
A
#
# COMPACT_ATOMS: atom_id res chain seq x y z
N MET A 1 5.64 6.79 -0.13
CA MET A 1 6.28 7.48 1.02
C MET A 1 7.11 6.51 1.87
N GLU A 2 6.56 5.34 2.22
CA GLU A 2 7.18 4.39 3.14
C GLU A 2 8.55 3.87 2.70
N LEU A 3 8.73 3.54 1.41
CA LEU A 3 10.00 3.08 0.88
C LEU A 3 11.16 4.08 1.17
N LYS A 4 10.89 5.37 0.98
CA LYS A 4 11.86 6.44 1.30
C LYS A 4 12.16 6.48 2.80
N ASN A 5 11.16 6.29 3.66
CA ASN A 5 11.36 6.27 5.12
C ASN A 5 12.24 5.08 5.55
N ILE A 6 12.01 3.90 4.98
CA ILE A 6 12.80 2.69 5.25
C ILE A 6 14.27 2.92 4.85
N PHE A 7 14.52 3.42 3.64
CA PHE A 7 15.89 3.72 3.21
C PHE A 7 16.52 4.86 4.01
N CYS A 8 15.75 5.88 4.38
CA CYS A 8 16.26 7.02 5.15
C CYS A 8 16.77 6.59 6.52
N ARG A 9 16.02 5.73 7.23
CA ARG A 9 16.44 5.20 8.53
C ARG A 9 17.69 4.32 8.46
N ARG A 10 17.95 3.70 7.31
CA ARG A 10 19.10 2.79 7.12
C ARG A 10 20.34 3.49 6.57
N SER A 11 20.18 4.48 5.71
CA SER A 11 21.26 5.00 4.85
C SER A 11 21.31 6.52 4.74
N GLY A 12 20.43 7.24 5.46
CA GLY A 12 20.32 8.70 5.40
C GLY A 12 19.44 9.20 4.25
N PHE A 13 19.03 10.46 4.35
CA PHE A 13 18.03 11.07 3.47
C PHE A 13 18.44 11.10 1.99
N GLN A 14 19.69 11.49 1.70
CA GLN A 14 20.17 11.61 0.31
C GLN A 14 20.18 10.25 -0.42
N ASN A 15 20.67 9.21 0.27
CA ASN A 15 20.67 7.85 -0.26
C ASN A 15 19.23 7.32 -0.42
N ALA A 16 18.32 7.67 0.49
CA ALA A 16 16.93 7.26 0.39
C ALA A 16 16.23 7.78 -0.86
N ILE A 17 16.49 9.03 -1.25
CA ILE A 17 15.96 9.58 -2.50
C ILE A 17 16.51 8.80 -3.68
N LYS A 18 17.83 8.59 -3.73
CA LYS A 18 18.48 7.86 -4.82
C LYS A 18 17.93 6.43 -4.96
N TYR A 19 17.95 5.66 -3.88
CA TYR A 19 17.52 4.25 -3.89
C TYR A 19 16.04 4.10 -4.19
N ALA A 20 15.18 4.97 -3.64
CA ALA A 20 13.76 4.91 -3.95
C ALA A 20 13.48 5.25 -5.42
N SER A 21 14.12 6.28 -5.98
CA SER A 21 13.94 6.63 -7.40
C SER A 21 14.43 5.53 -8.33
N GLU A 22 15.56 4.90 -8.02
CA GLU A 22 16.09 3.78 -8.80
C GLU A 22 15.20 2.54 -8.73
N PHE A 23 14.69 2.19 -7.54
CA PHE A 23 13.79 1.06 -7.36
C PHE A 23 12.45 1.25 -8.10
N LEU A 24 11.90 2.46 -8.05
CA LEU A 24 10.57 2.75 -8.60
C LEU A 24 10.55 2.95 -10.12
N LYS A 25 11.70 2.94 -10.80
CA LYS A 25 11.81 3.22 -12.24
C LYS A 25 11.01 2.25 -13.13
N ASP A 26 10.83 1.02 -12.65
CA ASP A 26 10.16 -0.07 -13.38
C ASP A 26 8.67 -0.18 -12.99
N PHE A 27 8.14 0.77 -12.21
CA PHE A 27 6.77 0.76 -11.69
C PHE A 27 5.94 1.92 -12.25
N ILE A 28 4.64 1.66 -12.45
CA ILE A 28 3.67 2.72 -12.69
C ILE A 28 3.32 3.35 -11.35
N ILE A 29 3.61 4.64 -11.20
CA ILE A 29 3.35 5.39 -9.97
C ILE A 29 2.12 6.27 -10.17
N TYR A 30 1.06 5.97 -9.41
CA TYR A 30 -0.13 6.81 -9.34
C TYR A 30 0.08 8.00 -8.41
N SER A 31 -0.52 9.14 -8.73
CA SER A 31 -0.45 10.31 -7.87
C SER A 31 -1.30 10.11 -6.62
N GLU A 32 -0.87 10.71 -5.50
CA GLU A 32 -1.64 10.63 -4.25
C GLU A 32 -3.03 11.27 -4.41
N SER A 33 -3.15 12.34 -5.19
CA SER A 33 -4.42 13.01 -5.46
C SER A 33 -5.44 12.13 -6.18
N GLU A 34 -5.00 11.21 -7.05
CA GLU A 34 -5.91 10.26 -7.73
C GLU A 34 -6.51 9.23 -6.76
N LEU A 35 -5.84 8.99 -5.63
CA LEU A 35 -6.17 7.90 -4.71
C LEU A 35 -6.76 8.41 -3.39
N ARG A 36 -6.57 9.70 -3.08
CA ARG A 36 -6.82 10.31 -1.78
C ARG A 36 -8.24 10.05 -1.27
N ASP A 37 -9.25 10.27 -2.10
CA ASP A 37 -10.64 10.17 -1.66
C ASP A 37 -11.01 8.72 -1.33
N GLU A 38 -10.58 7.77 -2.16
CA GLU A 38 -10.84 6.36 -1.92
C GLU A 38 -10.03 5.83 -0.73
N ALA A 39 -8.75 6.23 -0.58
CA ALA A 39 -7.94 5.87 0.58
C ALA A 39 -8.55 6.43 1.88
N SER A 40 -9.08 7.66 1.85
CA SER A 40 -9.77 8.28 2.98
C SER A 40 -11.07 7.56 3.33
N HIS A 41 -11.84 7.14 2.31
CA HIS A 41 -13.05 6.37 2.51
C HIS A 41 -12.76 4.99 3.12
N LEU A 42 -11.73 4.28 2.61
CA LEU A 42 -11.27 3.02 3.19
C LEU A 42 -10.82 3.21 4.64
N LYS A 43 -10.09 4.29 4.95
CA LYS A 43 -9.65 4.59 6.32
C LYS A 43 -10.81 4.91 7.27
N CYS A 44 -11.87 5.54 6.76
CA CYS A 44 -13.08 5.81 7.52
C CYS A 44 -13.83 4.51 7.87
N LYS A 45 -13.86 3.56 6.92
CA LYS A 45 -14.57 2.28 7.08
C LYS A 45 -13.77 1.25 7.88
N PHE A 46 -12.45 1.20 7.70
CA PHE A 46 -11.59 0.17 8.24
C PHE A 46 -10.51 0.76 9.16
N PRO A 47 -10.31 0.23 10.38
CA PRO A 47 -9.33 0.71 11.33
C PRO A 47 -7.91 0.21 11.01
N ILE A 48 -7.46 0.41 9.77
CA ILE A 48 -6.14 -0.03 9.26
C ILE A 48 -5.26 1.19 8.94
N SER A 49 -3.98 0.99 8.64
CA SER A 49 -3.08 2.12 8.36
C SER A 49 -3.49 2.89 7.10
N ILE A 50 -3.17 4.18 7.05
CA ILE A 50 -3.43 5.00 5.85
C ILE A 50 -2.58 4.53 4.66
N ALA A 51 -1.39 3.98 4.91
CA ALA A 51 -0.54 3.45 3.85
C ALA A 51 -1.17 2.22 3.18
N ASP A 52 -1.75 1.33 3.98
CA ASP A 52 -2.51 0.18 3.48
C ASP A 52 -3.75 0.62 2.71
N CYS A 53 -4.45 1.65 3.20
CA CYS A 53 -5.60 2.22 2.49
C CYS A 53 -5.23 2.73 1.10
N TYR A 54 -4.04 3.32 0.91
CA TYR A 54 -3.56 3.71 -0.42
C TYR A 54 -3.30 2.52 -1.33
N SER A 55 -2.69 1.45 -0.81
CA SER A 55 -2.46 0.21 -1.56
C SER A 55 -3.79 -0.43 -2.00
N LEU A 56 -4.75 -0.50 -1.08
CA LEU A 56 -6.10 -1.03 -1.32
C LEU A 56 -6.91 -0.15 -2.29
N ALA A 57 -6.78 1.19 -2.19
CA ALA A 57 -7.44 2.14 -3.08
C ALA A 57 -7.02 1.92 -4.54
N ILE A 58 -5.73 1.70 -4.81
CA ILE A 58 -5.25 1.38 -6.16
C ILE A 58 -5.90 0.10 -6.67
N GLY A 59 -5.90 -0.97 -5.85
CA GLY A 59 -6.51 -2.25 -6.20
C GLY A 59 -7.99 -2.13 -6.55
N LYS A 60 -8.72 -1.36 -5.74
CA LYS A 60 -10.14 -1.10 -5.95
C LYS A 60 -10.41 -0.28 -7.22
N ILE A 61 -9.73 0.86 -7.38
CA ILE A 61 -9.93 1.78 -8.52
C ILE A 61 -9.55 1.12 -9.84
N ARG A 62 -8.47 0.32 -9.86
CA ARG A 62 -7.96 -0.33 -11.07
C ARG A 62 -8.50 -1.75 -11.25
N ASN A 63 -9.29 -2.25 -10.30
CA ASN A 63 -9.81 -3.62 -10.29
C ASN A 63 -8.69 -4.67 -10.46
N ILE A 64 -7.60 -4.51 -9.70
CA ILE A 64 -6.43 -5.41 -9.70
C ILE A 64 -6.20 -6.00 -8.31
N PRO A 65 -5.60 -7.21 -8.22
CA PRO A 65 -5.22 -7.76 -6.92
C PRO A 65 -4.16 -6.91 -6.23
N VAL A 66 -4.29 -6.74 -4.92
CA VAL A 66 -3.30 -6.11 -4.06
C VAL A 66 -2.54 -7.20 -3.32
N TYR A 67 -1.21 -7.18 -3.47
CA TYR A 67 -0.33 -8.03 -2.69
C TYR A 67 0.01 -7.34 -1.38
N MET A 68 -0.26 -8.01 -0.27
CA MET A 68 0.00 -7.48 1.06
C MET A 68 0.75 -8.50 1.90
N LYS A 69 1.53 -8.02 2.86
CA LYS A 69 2.01 -8.87 3.94
C LYS A 69 0.86 -9.12 4.91
N LYS A 70 0.83 -10.28 5.53
CA LYS A 70 -0.13 -10.58 6.59
C LYS A 70 0.15 -9.70 7.81
N GLU A 71 -0.87 -8.95 8.23
CA GLU A 71 -0.83 -8.03 9.36
C GLU A 71 -2.10 -8.17 10.21
N GLU A 72 -1.96 -8.13 11.53
CA GLU A 72 -3.06 -8.40 12.47
C GLU A 72 -4.24 -7.42 12.28
N GLU A 73 -3.96 -6.15 11.97
CA GLU A 73 -4.97 -5.13 11.71
C GLU A 73 -5.80 -5.44 10.46
N ILE A 74 -5.16 -5.93 9.39
CA ILE A 74 -5.83 -6.32 8.14
C ILE A 74 -6.64 -7.60 8.36
N ASP A 75 -6.07 -8.59 9.04
CA ASP A 75 -6.75 -9.88 9.32
C ASP A 75 -8.06 -9.69 10.09
N LYS A 76 -8.10 -8.75 11.05
CA LYS A 76 -9.30 -8.42 11.82
C LYS A 76 -10.49 -7.95 10.97
N VAL A 77 -10.24 -7.41 9.78
CA VAL A 77 -11.27 -6.88 8.88
C VAL A 77 -11.22 -7.51 7.48
N LEU A 78 -10.52 -8.64 7.33
CA LEU A 78 -10.21 -9.22 6.03
C LEU A 78 -11.48 -9.63 5.26
N GLU A 79 -12.46 -10.24 5.93
CA GLU A 79 -13.71 -10.66 5.28
C GLU A 79 -14.44 -9.48 4.64
N GLU A 80 -14.54 -8.37 5.35
CA GLU A 80 -15.16 -7.15 4.83
C GLU A 80 -14.32 -6.51 3.73
N LEU A 81 -12.99 -6.51 3.86
CA LEU A 81 -12.07 -5.99 2.84
C LEU A 81 -12.17 -6.78 1.53
N LEU A 82 -12.28 -8.12 1.60
CA LEU A 82 -12.40 -8.99 0.42
C LEU A 82 -13.68 -8.75 -0.38
N SER A 83 -14.71 -8.14 0.23
CA SER A 83 -15.91 -7.69 -0.49
C SER A 83 -15.68 -6.43 -1.34
N VAL A 84 -14.57 -5.70 -1.09
CA VAL A 84 -14.26 -4.41 -1.71
C VAL A 84 -13.09 -4.51 -2.68
N VAL A 85 -12.08 -5.31 -2.35
CA VAL A 85 -10.85 -5.43 -3.14
C VAL A 85 -10.25 -6.82 -3.00
N LYS A 86 -9.68 -7.33 -4.11
CA LYS A 86 -8.99 -8.62 -4.11
C LYS A 86 -7.64 -8.49 -3.42
N ILE A 87 -7.45 -9.21 -2.31
CA ILE A 87 -6.19 -9.24 -1.54
C ILE A 87 -5.52 -10.60 -1.73
N ILE A 88 -4.21 -10.60 -1.94
CA ILE A 88 -3.37 -11.80 -1.96
C ILE A 88 -2.25 -11.60 -0.93
N TYR A 89 -2.17 -12.50 0.05
CA TYR A 89 -1.05 -12.45 0.99
C TYR A 89 0.23 -13.01 0.37
N ILE A 90 1.30 -12.24 0.45
CA ILE A 90 2.63 -12.62 -0.03
C ILE A 90 3.15 -13.84 0.75
N ASP A 91 2.80 -13.94 2.03
CA ASP A 91 3.17 -15.04 2.92
C ASP A 91 2.63 -16.41 2.46
N ASN A 92 1.63 -16.44 1.56
CA ASN A 92 1.08 -17.69 1.00
C ASN A 92 1.74 -18.10 -0.33
N LEU A 93 2.67 -17.29 -0.85
CA LEU A 93 3.32 -17.49 -2.15
C LEU A 93 4.78 -17.97 -2.01
N VAL A 94 5.31 -17.96 -0.78
CA VAL A 94 6.71 -18.28 -0.45
C VAL A 94 6.76 -19.44 0.52
#